data_AF-A0A3C0B7T6-F1
#
_entry.id   AF-A0A3C0B7T6-F1
#
_cell.length_a   1.000
_cell.length_b   1.000
_cell.length_c   1.000
_cell.angle_alpha   90.00
_cell.angle_beta   90.00
_cell.angle_gamma   90.00
#
_symmetry.space_group_name_H-M   'P 1'
#
loop_
_entity.id
_entity.type
_entity.pdbx_description
1 polymer ?
#
loop_
_entity_poly.entity_id
_entity_poly.type
_entity_poly.pdbx_seq_one_letter_code
_entity_poly.pdbx_strand_id
1 'polypeptide(L)' 'PLTDKQKAKNYIKSKTRVRVEHVFGFMEQSMNGLTVKSVGIVRATGIIGLINLTYNLFRFEQVHRLNLCKA' A
#
# COMPACT_ATOMS: atom_id res chain seq x y z
N PRO A 1 -1.89 -5.11 -31.19
CA PRO A 1 -2.51 -5.82 -30.04
C PRO A 1 -1.42 -6.62 -29.29
N LEU A 2 -1.48 -6.72 -27.96
CA LEU A 2 -0.45 -7.46 -27.20
C LEU A 2 -0.49 -8.96 -27.52
N THR A 3 0.67 -9.55 -27.77
CA THR A 3 0.82 -11.00 -27.93
C THR A 3 0.54 -11.72 -26.60
N ASP A 4 0.11 -12.98 -26.64
CA ASP A 4 -0.18 -13.73 -25.42
C ASP A 4 1.05 -13.92 -24.51
N LYS A 5 2.24 -14.04 -25.11
CA LYS A 5 3.52 -13.98 -24.37
C LYS A 5 3.71 -12.66 -23.62
N GLN A 6 3.30 -11.54 -24.21
CA GLN A 6 3.39 -10.23 -23.55
C GLN A 6 2.35 -10.07 -22.45
N LYS A 7 1.12 -10.57 -22.66
CA LYS A 7 0.07 -10.61 -21.62
C LYS A 7 0.51 -11.43 -20.41
N ALA A 8 1.10 -12.61 -20.62
CA ALA A 8 1.63 -13.45 -19.55
C ALA A 8 2.74 -12.74 -18.75
N LYS A 9 3.68 -12.07 -19.44
CA LYS A 9 4.69 -11.25 -18.78
C LYS A 9 4.09 -10.08 -17.99
N ASN A 10 3.07 -9.42 -18.52
CA ASN A 10 2.41 -8.30 -17.85
C ASN A 10 1.64 -8.76 -16.61
N TYR A 11 0.99 -9.93 -16.66
CA TYR A 11 0.30 -10.51 -15.51
C TYR A 11 1.23 -10.74 -14.31
N ILE A 12 2.44 -11.26 -14.56
CA ILE A 12 3.43 -11.46 -13.49
C ILE A 12 3.84 -10.12 -12.88
N LYS A 13 4.10 -9.12 -13.71
CA LYS A 13 4.48 -7.77 -13.26
C LYS A 13 3.35 -7.08 -12.50
N SER A 14 2.12 -7.17 -13.00
CA SER A 14 0.95 -6.53 -12.39
C SER A 14 0.57 -7.17 -11.06
N LYS A 15 0.74 -8.49 -10.90
CA LYS A 15 0.52 -9.21 -9.63
C LYS A 15 1.39 -8.68 -8.49
N THR A 16 2.63 -8.29 -8.77
CA THR A 16 3.51 -7.65 -7.77
C THR A 16 3.14 -6.18 -7.58
N ARG A 17 2.97 -5.45 -8.68
CA ARG A 17 2.65 -4.02 -8.70
C ARG A 17 1.38 -3.68 -7.93
N VAL A 18 0.31 -4.46 -8.09
CA VAL A 18 -0.98 -4.21 -7.43
C VAL A 18 -0.87 -4.20 -5.91
N ARG A 19 0.02 -5.01 -5.32
CA ARG A 19 0.23 -5.03 -3.86
C ARG A 19 0.84 -3.74 -3.36
N VAL A 20 1.75 -3.18 -4.15
CA VAL A 20 2.46 -1.92 -3.85
C VAL A 20 1.53 -0.73 -4.09
N GLU A 21 0.91 -0.68 -5.27
CA GLU A 21 -0.01 0.40 -5.66
C GLU A 21 -1.24 0.47 -4.76
N HIS A 22 -1.74 -0.66 -4.25
CA HIS A 22 -2.85 -0.67 -3.29
C HIS A 22 -2.48 0.06 -1.98
N VAL A 23 -1.27 -0.16 -1.45
CA VAL A 23 -0.81 0.50 -0.22
C VAL A 23 -0.69 2.00 -0.45
N PHE A 24 0.02 2.40 -1.52
CA PHE A 24 0.23 3.81 -1.85
C PHE A 24 -1.06 4.54 -2.22
N GLY A 25 -1.97 3.89 -2.94
CA GLY A 25 -3.27 4.45 -3.28
C GLY A 25 -4.12 4.74 -2.03
N PHE A 26 -4.09 3.85 -1.05
CA PHE A 26 -4.78 4.09 0.23
C PHE A 26 -4.14 5.24 1.02
N MET A 27 -2.81 5.30 1.07
CA MET A 27 -2.10 6.38 1.77
C MET A 27 -2.37 7.76 1.15
N GLU A 28 -2.35 7.86 -0.18
CA GLU A 28 -2.65 9.10 -0.90
C GLU A 28 -4.11 9.55 -0.69
N GLN A 29 -5.08 8.64 -0.76
CA GLN A 29 -6.49 8.99 -0.68
C GLN A 29 -7.01 9.16 0.76
N SER A 30 -6.55 8.35 1.71
CA SER A 30 -7.11 8.27 3.05
C SER A 30 -6.17 8.75 4.16
N MET A 31 -4.87 8.92 3.89
CA MET A 31 -3.87 9.33 4.90
C MET A 31 -3.24 10.69 4.61
N ASN A 32 -3.90 11.52 3.79
CA ASN A 32 -3.49 12.90 3.50
C ASN A 32 -2.11 13.03 2.82
N GLY A 33 -1.79 12.07 1.94
CA GLY A 33 -0.62 12.09 1.06
C GLY A 33 0.64 11.42 1.63
N LEU A 34 1.64 11.26 0.76
CA LEU A 34 2.90 10.55 1.07
C LEU A 34 4.06 11.44 1.51
N THR A 35 3.85 12.75 1.63
CA THR A 35 4.95 13.70 1.88
C THR A 35 5.12 14.01 3.37
N VAL A 36 6.29 13.72 3.92
CA VAL A 36 6.65 14.09 5.30
C VAL A 36 7.49 15.37 5.30
N LYS A 37 6.93 16.45 5.83
CA LYS A 37 7.61 17.75 6.00
C LYS A 37 7.97 17.98 7.47
N SER A 38 9.00 17.30 7.96
CA SER A 38 9.48 17.43 9.34
C SER A 38 10.96 17.82 9.41
N VAL A 39 11.33 18.64 10.40
CA VAL A 39 12.73 19.02 10.63
C VAL A 39 13.46 17.94 11.43
N GLY A 40 14.43 17.31 10.77
CA GLY A 40 15.32 16.27 11.33
C GLY A 40 14.91 14.84 10.97
N ILE A 41 15.90 14.02 10.62
CA ILE A 41 15.71 12.64 10.12
C ILE A 41 15.07 11.71 11.16
N VAL A 42 15.38 11.89 12.45
CA VAL A 42 14.81 11.08 13.53
C VAL A 42 13.30 11.27 13.62
N ARG A 43 12.83 12.53 13.52
CA ARG A 43 11.40 12.85 13.52
C ARG A 43 10.71 12.32 12.26
N ALA A 44 11.33 12.49 11.10
CA ALA A 44 10.81 11.97 9.84
C ALA A 44 10.61 10.45 9.91
N THR A 45 11.61 9.74 10.45
CA THR A 45 11.56 8.28 10.63
C THR A 45 10.43 7.88 11.58
N GLY A 46 10.26 8.60 12.70
CA GLY A 46 9.15 8.37 13.63
C GLY A 46 7.78 8.57 12.99
N ILE A 47 7.60 9.65 12.22
CA ILE A 47 6.34 9.93 11.50
C ILE A 47 6.04 8.84 10.47
N ILE A 48 7.03 8.41 9.69
CA ILE A 48 6.88 7.30 8.74
C ILE A 48 6.47 6.02 9.48
N GLY A 49 7.08 5.74 10.64
CA GLY A 49 6.69 4.61 11.49
C GLY A 49 5.22 4.67 11.92
N LEU A 50 4.74 5.83 12.35
CA LEU A 50 3.34 6.05 12.74
C LEU A 50 2.37 5.90 11.57
N ILE A 51 2.72 6.41 10.38
CA ILE A 51 1.94 6.23 9.15
C ILE A 51 1.84 4.73 8.82
N ASN A 52 2.95 4.01 8.86
CA ASN A 52 2.96 2.57 8.60
C ASN A 52 2.12 1.77 9.61
N LEU A 53 2.23 2.11 10.90
CA LEU A 53 1.41 1.50 11.95
C LEU A 53 -0.08 1.74 11.70
N THR A 54 -0.45 2.99 11.39
CA THR A 54 -1.82 3.40 11.12
C THR A 54 -2.39 2.68 9.90
N TYR A 55 -1.61 2.56 8.83
CA TYR A 55 -1.97 1.77 7.65
C TYR A 55 -2.27 0.30 8.02
N ASN A 56 -1.40 -0.33 8.82
CA ASN A 56 -1.59 -1.72 9.23
C ASN A 56 -2.86 -1.92 10.06
N LEU A 57 -3.21 -0.97 10.94
CA LEU A 57 -4.45 -1.01 11.72
C LEU A 57 -5.69 -0.93 10.83
N PHE A 58 -5.73 0.03 9.90
CA PHE A 58 -6.82 0.12 8.92
C PHE A 58 -6.92 -1.14 8.06
N ARG A 59 -5.78 -1.67 7.62
CA ARG A 59 -5.75 -2.88 6.81
C ARG A 59 -6.30 -4.07 7.57
N PHE A 60 -5.91 -4.24 8.83
CA PHE A 60 -6.39 -5.32 9.69
C PHE A 60 -7.90 -5.23 9.88
N GLU A 61 -8.43 -4.05 10.21
CA GLU A 61 -9.86 -3.82 10.36
C GLU A 61 -10.62 -4.14 9.08
N GLN A 62 -10.12 -3.73 7.91
CA GLN A 62 -10.73 -4.06 6.62
C GLN A 62 -10.72 -5.57 6.35
N VAL A 63 -9.61 -6.28 6.63
CA VAL A 63 -9.55 -7.75 6.48
C VAL A 63 -10.60 -8.41 7.35
N HIS A 64 -10.71 -7.98 8.60
CA HIS A 64 -11.62 -8.57 9.57
C HIS A 64 -13.08 -8.26 9.24
N ARG A 65 -13.43 -6.99 9.01
CA ARG A 65 -14.79 -6.55 8.67
C ARG A 65 -15.31 -7.20 7.39
N LEU A 66 -14.45 -7.35 6.38
CA LEU A 66 -14.80 -7.95 5.09
C LEU A 66 -14.64 -9.47 5.06
N ASN A 67 -14.22 -10.11 6.16
CA ASN A 67 -13.94 -11.54 6.25
C ASN A 67 -13.03 -12.06 5.11
N LEU A 68 -12.05 -11.25 4.72
CA LEU A 68 -11.15 -11.56 3.60
C LEU A 68 -10.17 -12.69 3.95
N CYS A 69 -9.84 -12.83 5.23
CA CYS A 69 -9.20 -14.03 5.77
C CYS A 69 -10.30 -14.95 6.28
N LYS A 70 -10.66 -15.97 5.49
CA LYS A 70 -11.36 -17.14 6.03
C LYS A 70 -10.34 -17.92 6.86
N ALA A 71 -10.64 -18.09 8.15
CA ALA A 71 -9.94 -19.05 9.00
C ALA A 71 -10.15 -20.48 8.48
#